data_AF-A0A953P0J6-F1
#
_entry.id   AF-A0A953P0J6-F1
#
_cell.length_a   1.000
_cell.length_b   1.000
_cell.length_c   1.000
_cell.angle_alpha   90.00
_cell.angle_beta   90.00
_cell.angle_gamma   90.00
#
_symmetry.space_group_name_H-M   'P 1'
#
loop_
_entity.id
_entity.type
_entity.pdbx_description
1 polymer ?
#
loop_
_entity_poly.entity_id
_entity_poly.type
_entity_poly.pdbx_seq_one_letter_code
_entity_poly.pdbx_strand_id
1 'polypeptide(L)' 'MANTKAMKKEDRKKAKRAARKKQAPKKPRDYARGSKKPKVKKMARGASKR' A
#
# COMPACT_ATOMS: atom_id res chain seq x y z
N MET A 1 -9.47 12.38 3.75
CA MET A 1 -9.52 13.85 3.86
C MET A 1 -10.78 14.29 3.16
N ALA A 2 -11.74 14.85 3.92
CA ALA A 2 -12.92 15.47 3.34
C ALA A 2 -12.50 16.48 2.26
N ASN A 3 -13.15 16.41 1.10
CA ASN A 3 -13.16 17.40 0.02
C ASN A 3 -11.85 17.68 -0.77
N THR A 4 -11.10 16.64 -1.15
CA THR A 4 -9.97 16.79 -2.11
C THR A 4 -10.37 16.88 -3.60
N LYS A 5 -11.68 16.96 -3.91
CA LYS A 5 -12.21 17.15 -5.27
C LYS A 5 -12.37 18.64 -5.65
N ALA A 6 -12.57 19.53 -4.67
CA ALA A 6 -12.75 20.97 -4.87
C ALA A 6 -11.41 21.76 -4.93
N MET A 7 -10.30 21.16 -4.51
CA MET A 7 -8.98 21.80 -4.50
C MET A 7 -8.22 21.62 -5.82
N LYS A 8 -7.45 22.64 -6.23
CA LYS A 8 -6.46 22.52 -7.30
C LYS A 8 -5.44 21.42 -6.96
N LYS A 9 -4.91 20.78 -8.00
CA LYS A 9 -4.04 19.59 -7.91
C LYS A 9 -2.83 19.81 -7.00
N GLU A 10 -2.27 21.02 -7.01
CA GLU A 10 -1.08 21.39 -6.25
C GLU A 10 -1.36 21.47 -4.76
N ASP A 11 -2.43 22.15 -4.36
CA ASP A 11 -2.80 22.34 -2.96
C ASP A 11 -3.20 21.01 -2.31
N ARG A 12 -3.89 20.15 -3.06
CA ARG A 12 -4.16 18.77 -2.64
C ARG A 12 -2.89 17.98 -2.39
N LYS A 13 -1.86 18.13 -3.24
CA LYS A 13 -0.57 17.45 -3.05
C LYS A 13 0.16 18.02 -1.84
N LYS A 14 0.19 19.33 -1.66
CA LYS A 14 0.80 19.99 -0.49
C LYS A 14 0.15 19.53 0.80
N ALA A 15 -1.19 19.53 0.88
CA ALA A 15 -1.93 19.06 2.04
C ALA A 15 -1.67 17.57 2.35
N LYS A 16 -1.65 16.69 1.34
CA LYS A 16 -1.33 15.27 1.52
C LYS A 16 0.13 15.05 1.97
N ARG A 17 1.07 15.84 1.46
CA ARG A 17 2.49 15.78 1.87
C ARG A 17 2.66 16.26 3.31
N ALA A 18 2.02 17.37 3.68
CA ALA A 18 2.02 17.87 5.05
C ALA A 18 1.45 16.84 6.03
N ALA A 19 0.31 16.21 5.69
CA ALA A 19 -0.28 15.14 6.49
C ALA A 19 0.67 13.94 6.63
N ARG A 20 1.34 13.50 5.55
CA ARG A 20 2.32 12.40 5.60
C ARG A 20 3.57 12.75 6.41
N LYS A 21 4.04 14.01 6.37
CA LYS A 21 5.20 14.47 7.15
C LYS A 21 4.91 14.54 8.65
N LYS A 22 3.66 14.86 9.02
CA LYS A 22 3.21 14.87 10.42
C LYS A 22 2.98 13.47 11.01
N GLN A 23 2.87 12.43 10.17
CA GLN A 23 2.70 11.06 10.66
C GLN A 23 4.02 10.53 11.22
N ALA A 24 3.92 9.78 12.32
CA ALA A 24 5.07 9.11 12.90
C ALA A 24 5.72 8.15 11.88
N PRO A 25 7.05 8.00 11.89
CA PRO A 25 7.75 7.04 11.04
C PRO A 25 7.18 5.63 11.21
N LYS A 26 7.10 4.88 10.11
CA LYS A 26 6.72 3.48 10.18
C LYS A 26 7.79 2.71 10.95
N LYS A 27 7.35 1.82 11.84
CA LYS A 27 8.24 0.90 12.56
C LYS A 27 9.10 0.10 11.56
N PRO A 28 10.33 -0.27 11.94
CA PRO A 28 11.12 -1.21 11.16
C PRO A 28 10.33 -2.51 10.95
N ARG A 29 10.68 -3.27 9.91
CA ARG A 29 10.01 -4.53 9.63
C ARG A 29 10.43 -5.58 10.65
N ASP A 30 9.47 -6.22 11.30
CA ASP A 30 9.73 -7.35 12.21
C ASP A 30 10.12 -8.64 11.48
N TYR A 31 10.05 -8.65 10.15
CA TYR A 31 10.27 -9.83 9.31
C TYR A 31 11.04 -9.47 8.04
N ALA A 32 11.84 -10.42 7.57
CA ALA A 32 12.58 -10.28 6.31
C ALA A 32 11.63 -9.98 5.13
N ARG A 33 12.08 -9.16 4.18
CA ARG A 33 11.30 -8.86 2.97
C ARG A 33 10.97 -10.18 2.25
N GLY A 34 9.71 -10.37 1.90
CA GLY A 34 9.25 -11.57 1.18
C GLY A 34 8.93 -12.78 2.05
N SER A 35 9.24 -12.79 3.36
CA SER A 35 8.92 -13.96 4.22
C SER A 35 7.42 -14.17 4.41
N LYS A 36 6.63 -13.09 4.45
CA LYS A 36 5.16 -13.13 4.45
C LYS A 36 4.54 -13.20 3.05
N LYS A 37 5.34 -13.34 1.98
CA LYS A 37 4.77 -13.56 0.65
C LYS A 37 4.06 -14.92 0.70
N PRO A 38 2.76 -15.00 0.38
CA PRO A 38 2.09 -16.28 0.37
C PRO A 38 2.84 -17.19 -0.59
N LYS A 39 3.35 -18.33 -0.08
CA LYS A 39 3.74 -19.45 -0.94
C LYS A 39 2.45 -19.82 -1.68
N VAL A 40 2.33 -19.38 -2.93
CA VAL A 40 1.23 -19.76 -3.79
C VAL A 40 1.26 -21.29 -3.82
N LYS A 41 0.32 -21.92 -3.11
CA LYS A 41 0.17 -23.36 -3.09
C LYS A 41 -0.17 -23.71 -4.54
N LYS A 42 0.73 -24.45 -5.22
CA LYS A 42 0.64 -24.86 -6.62
C LYS A 42 -0.57 -25.81 -6.89
N MET A 43 -1.68 -25.69 -6.16
CA MET A 43 -2.82 -26.59 -6.30
C MET A 43 -3.66 -26.32 -7.56
N ALA A 44 -3.41 -25.22 -8.28
CA ALA A 44 -4.16 -24.85 -9.49
C ALA A 44 -3.31 -24.69 -10.77
N ARG A 45 -1.97 -24.80 -10.71
CA ARG A 45 -1.15 -24.91 -11.94
C ARG A 45 -1.19 -26.37 -12.41
N GLY A 46 -2.30 -26.77 -13.04
CA GLY A 46 -2.47 -28.13 -13.54
C GLY A 46 -3.79 -28.79 -13.19
N ALA A 47 -4.77 -28.07 -12.62
CA ALA A 47 -6.15 -28.52 -12.69
C ALA A 47 -6.65 -28.33 -14.13
N SER A 48 -6.15 -29.19 -15.03
CA SER A 48 -6.82 -29.57 -16.25
C SER A 48 -8.18 -30.12 -15.82
N LYS A 49 -9.19 -29.26 -15.84
CA LYS A 49 -10.56 -29.74 -15.95
C LYS A 49 -10.78 -29.85 -17.45
N ARG A 50 -10.79 -31.11 -17.89
CA ARG A 50 -11.18 -31.64 -19.21
C ARG A 50 -11.84 -30.62 -20.13
#